data_AF-A0A842PID1-F1
#
_entry.id   AF-A0A842PID1-F1
#
_cell.length_a   1.000
_cell.length_b   1.000
_cell.length_c   1.000
_cell.angle_alpha   90.00
_cell.angle_beta   90.00
_cell.angle_gamma   90.00
#
_symmetry.space_group_name_H-M   'P 1'
#
loop_
_entity.id
_entity.type
_entity.pdbx_description
1 polymer ?
#
loop_
_entity_poly.entity_id
_entity_poly.type
_entity_poly.pdbx_seq_one_letter_code
_entity_poly.pdbx_strand_id
1 'polypeptide(L)'
;MSYYKTWTIPEEKIDVSPVPTVAKKDAETILQNYMSKELSTKVNLLSTKQVWMDTNYPVPPNGSNDIRLSWWIEFDDSRIRSMELPCPAAAWIDAHSGEVLRLVYDVG
;
A
#
# COMPACT_ATOMS: atom_id res chain seq x y z
N MET A 1 -9.57 -27.27 9.92
CA MET A 1 -8.46 -27.29 8.94
C MET A 1 -8.78 -26.31 7.83
N SER A 2 -8.07 -25.19 7.75
CA SER A 2 -8.11 -24.29 6.61
C SER A 2 -7.05 -24.74 5.60
N TYR A 3 -7.45 -24.93 4.34
CA TYR A 3 -6.53 -25.16 3.23
C TYR A 3 -6.23 -23.80 2.59
N TYR A 4 -4.95 -23.45 2.47
CA TYR A 4 -4.51 -22.23 1.80
C TYR A 4 -3.61 -22.60 0.62
N LYS A 5 -3.83 -21.95 -0.51
CA LYS A 5 -3.04 -22.12 -1.73
C LYS A 5 -2.52 -20.75 -2.14
N THR A 6 -1.20 -20.59 -2.11
CA THR A 6 -0.51 -19.42 -2.65
C THR A 6 0.04 -19.72 -4.03
N TRP A 7 0.13 -18.68 -4.84
CA TRP A 7 0.81 -18.70 -6.13
C TRP A 7 1.93 -17.67 -6.09
N THR A 8 3.07 -17.99 -6.69
CA THR A 8 4.19 -17.07 -6.86
C THR A 8 4.39 -16.79 -8.34
N ILE A 9 4.73 -15.54 -8.65
CA ILE A 9 5.05 -15.11 -10.02
C ILE A 9 6.55 -14.80 -10.05
N PRO A 10 7.32 -15.39 -10.97
CA PRO A 10 8.71 -15.02 -11.17
C PRO A 10 8.84 -13.53 -11.50
N GLU A 11 9.80 -12.84 -10.90
CA GLU A 11 10.02 -11.41 -11.10
C GLU A 11 10.25 -11.05 -12.57
N GLU A 12 10.91 -11.94 -13.33
CA GLU A 12 11.13 -11.81 -14.78
C GLU A 12 9.85 -11.71 -15.62
N LYS A 13 8.70 -12.11 -15.05
CA LYS A 13 7.39 -12.01 -15.71
C LYS A 13 6.65 -10.71 -15.38
N ILE A 14 7.26 -9.84 -14.58
CA ILE A 14 6.73 -8.53 -14.25
C ILE A 14 7.38 -7.53 -15.21
N ASP A 15 6.61 -6.98 -16.14
CA ASP A 15 7.08 -5.99 -17.13
C ASP A 15 7.40 -4.60 -16.51
N VAL A 16 7.34 -4.49 -15.17
CA VAL A 16 7.53 -3.26 -14.42
C VAL A 16 8.93 -3.24 -13.82
N SER A 17 9.61 -2.09 -13.90
CA SER A 17 10.95 -1.91 -13.33
C SER A 17 10.96 -2.14 -11.81
N PRO A 18 11.91 -2.91 -11.25
CA PRO A 18 12.06 -3.07 -9.80
C PRO A 18 12.70 -1.84 -9.11
N VAL A 19 13.14 -0.85 -9.90
CA VAL A 19 13.77 0.37 -9.41
C VAL A 19 12.71 1.47 -9.29
N PRO A 20 12.42 1.99 -8.09
CA PRO A 20 11.40 3.01 -7.90
C PRO A 20 11.83 4.35 -8.53
N THR A 21 10.89 5.02 -9.19
CA THR A 21 11.09 6.41 -9.68
C THR A 21 10.84 7.41 -8.56
N VAL A 22 9.87 7.11 -7.70
CA VAL A 22 9.49 7.91 -6.53
C VAL A 22 10.37 7.50 -5.35
N ALA A 23 11.09 8.47 -4.79
CA ALA A 23 11.91 8.20 -3.61
C ALA A 23 11.02 7.93 -2.39
N LYS A 24 11.55 7.15 -1.43
CA LYS A 24 10.90 6.84 -0.16
C LYS A 24 10.27 8.08 0.52
N LYS A 25 11.04 9.16 0.65
CA LYS A 25 10.60 10.40 1.31
C LYS A 25 9.49 11.12 0.55
N ASP A 26 9.49 11.01 -0.78
CA ASP A 26 8.46 11.61 -1.61
C ASP A 26 7.15 10.85 -1.43
N ALA A 27 7.18 9.51 -1.37
CA ALA A 27 6.01 8.69 -1.05
C ALA A 27 5.44 9.02 0.34
N GLU A 28 6.29 9.16 1.36
CA GLU A 28 5.88 9.59 2.70
C GLU A 28 5.20 10.97 2.69
N THR A 29 5.73 11.91 1.90
CA THR A 29 5.17 13.26 1.74
C THR A 29 3.84 13.22 0.98
N ILE A 30 3.73 12.39 -0.07
CA ILE A 30 2.49 12.17 -0.82
C ILE A 30 1.39 11.67 0.14
N LEU A 31 1.70 10.70 1.00
CA LEU A 31 0.73 10.20 1.98
C LEU A 31 0.27 11.30 2.92
N GLN A 32 1.20 12.06 3.51
CA GLN A 32 0.85 13.15 4.44
C GLN A 32 -0.05 14.20 3.77
N ASN A 33 0.26 14.58 2.53
CA ASN A 33 -0.54 15.53 1.76
C ASN A 33 -1.93 14.96 1.44
N TYR A 34 -2.01 13.69 1.01
CA TYR A 34 -3.27 13.01 0.75
C TYR A 34 -4.15 12.97 2.00
N MET A 35 -3.58 12.56 3.14
CA MET A 35 -4.30 12.45 4.41
C MET A 35 -4.76 13.80 4.96
N SER A 36 -3.93 14.83 4.81
CA SER A 36 -4.30 16.20 5.20
C SER A 36 -5.41 16.76 4.31
N LYS A 37 -5.43 16.41 3.01
CA LYS A 37 -6.39 16.94 2.05
C LYS A 37 -7.73 16.20 2.13
N GLU A 38 -7.71 14.87 2.11
CA GLU A 38 -8.91 14.05 2.00
C GLU A 38 -9.57 13.79 3.36
N LEU A 39 -8.76 13.65 4.42
CA LEU A 39 -9.24 13.26 5.75
C LEU A 39 -8.98 14.32 6.82
N SER A 40 -8.38 15.47 6.45
CA SER A 40 -8.02 16.55 7.39
C SER A 40 -7.26 16.04 8.63
N THR A 41 -6.48 14.98 8.47
CA THR A 41 -5.86 14.24 9.57
C THR A 41 -4.35 14.23 9.42
N LYS A 42 -3.65 14.46 10.53
CA LYS A 42 -2.20 14.28 10.60
C LYS A 42 -1.89 12.82 10.89
N VAL A 43 -0.99 12.26 10.08
CA VAL A 43 -0.50 10.90 10.26
C VAL A 43 0.91 10.90 10.85
N ASN A 44 1.16 9.95 11.74
CA ASN A 44 2.48 9.61 12.25
C ASN A 44 2.98 8.37 11.52
N LEU A 45 4.04 8.54 10.73
CA LEU A 45 4.61 7.45 9.94
C LEU A 45 5.40 6.51 10.86
N LEU A 46 5.17 5.20 10.74
CA LEU A 46 5.83 4.18 11.54
C LEU A 46 6.89 3.44 10.74
N SER A 47 6.54 3.00 9.53
CA SER A 47 7.39 2.16 8.69
C SER A 47 7.05 2.40 7.23
N THR A 48 8.06 2.27 6.38
CA THR A 48 7.92 2.41 4.92
C THR A 48 8.85 1.42 4.26
N LYS A 49 8.30 0.50 3.44
CA LYS A 49 9.05 -0.53 2.71
C LYS A 49 8.53 -0.71 1.29
N GLN A 50 9.39 -1.15 0.38
CA GLN A 50 9.02 -1.45 -1.00
C GLN A 50 8.39 -2.85 -1.08
N VAL A 51 7.27 -2.98 -1.78
CA VAL A 51 6.55 -4.24 -1.99
C VAL A 51 6.00 -4.31 -3.40
N TRP A 52 5.84 -5.53 -3.91
CA TRP A 52 5.02 -5.79 -5.09
C TRP A 52 3.57 -5.96 -4.64
N MET A 53 2.66 -5.19 -5.23
CA MET A 53 1.23 -5.26 -4.95
C MET A 53 0.48 -5.56 -6.25
N ASP A 54 -0.38 -6.58 -6.22
CA ASP A 54 -1.38 -6.78 -7.26
C ASP A 54 -2.64 -6.00 -6.89
N THR A 55 -2.92 -4.93 -7.65
CA THR A 55 -4.08 -4.06 -7.41
C THR A 55 -5.40 -4.75 -7.75
N ASN A 56 -5.36 -5.79 -8.59
CA ASN A 56 -6.54 -6.55 -9.01
C ASN A 56 -6.79 -7.79 -8.13
N TYR A 57 -6.02 -7.99 -7.06
CA TYR A 57 -6.21 -9.14 -6.18
C TYR A 57 -7.43 -8.99 -5.24
N PRO A 58 -8.32 -9.99 -5.13
CA PRO A 58 -8.29 -11.28 -5.83
C PRO A 58 -8.70 -11.17 -7.30
N VAL A 59 -7.87 -11.76 -8.17
CA VAL A 59 -8.03 -11.65 -9.62
C VAL A 59 -9.27 -12.43 -10.06
N PRO A 60 -10.21 -11.82 -10.81
CA PRO A 60 -11.37 -12.52 -11.33
C PRO A 60 -10.95 -13.59 -12.35
N PRO A 61 -11.78 -14.60 -12.65
CA PRO A 61 -11.40 -15.75 -13.49
C PRO A 61 -10.82 -15.43 -14.88
N ASN A 62 -11.15 -14.26 -15.44
CA ASN A 62 -10.64 -13.76 -16.72
C ASN A 62 -9.89 -12.41 -16.58
N GLY A 63 -9.51 -12.05 -15.34
CA GLY A 63 -8.78 -10.81 -15.06
C GLY A 63 -7.29 -10.96 -15.35
N SER A 64 -6.65 -9.86 -15.75
CA SER A 64 -5.19 -9.75 -15.72
C SER A 64 -4.74 -9.27 -14.34
N ASN A 65 -3.63 -9.80 -13.86
CA ASN A 65 -2.95 -9.23 -12.69
C ASN A 65 -2.46 -7.82 -13.06
N ASP A 66 -2.58 -6.86 -12.14
CA ASP A 66 -1.97 -5.53 -12.27
C ASP A 66 -0.95 -5.40 -11.14
N ILE A 67 0.24 -5.95 -11.39
CA ILE A 67 1.33 -6.01 -10.43
C ILE A 67 2.13 -4.71 -10.54
N ARG A 68 2.14 -3.95 -9.45
CA ARG A 68 2.86 -2.68 -9.36
C ARG A 68 3.87 -2.67 -8.24
N LEU A 69 5.01 -2.05 -8.49
CA LEU A 69 5.96 -1.73 -7.44
C LEU A 69 5.37 -0.62 -6.59
N SER A 70 5.31 -0.81 -5.28
CA SER A 70 4.64 0.11 -4.36
C SER A 70 5.44 0.36 -3.09
N TRP A 71 5.30 1.55 -2.53
CA TRP A 71 5.67 1.87 -1.16
C TRP A 71 4.53 1.50 -0.23
N TRP A 72 4.76 0.50 0.63
CA TRP A 72 3.88 0.18 1.75
C TRP A 72 4.28 1.01 2.96
N ILE A 73 3.39 1.88 3.40
CA ILE A 73 3.60 2.81 4.50
C ILE A 73 2.62 2.47 5.62
N GLU A 74 3.16 2.07 6.77
CA GLU A 74 2.41 1.93 8.01
C GLU A 74 2.38 3.26 8.73
N PHE A 75 1.20 3.68 9.18
CA PHE A 75 1.02 4.93 9.88
C PHE A 75 -0.05 4.82 10.97
N ASP A 76 0.06 5.72 11.93
CA ASP A 76 -0.90 5.94 12.99
C ASP A 76 -1.54 7.33 12.83
N ASP A 77 -2.76 7.51 13.31
CA ASP A 77 -3.48 8.78 13.24
C ASP A 77 -4.47 8.94 14.39
N SER A 78 -5.10 10.11 14.49
CA SER A 78 -6.06 10.38 15.56
C SER A 78 -7.27 9.44 15.52
N ARG A 79 -7.64 8.92 14.34
CA ARG A 79 -8.78 8.03 14.18
C ARG A 79 -8.46 6.65 14.75
N ILE A 80 -7.31 6.07 14.40
CA ILE A 80 -6.80 4.80 14.95
C ILE A 80 -6.77 4.86 16.48
N ARG A 81 -6.25 5.97 17.02
CA ARG A 81 -6.21 6.20 18.47
C ARG A 81 -7.60 6.33 19.10
N SER A 82 -8.51 7.06 18.46
CA SER A 82 -9.88 7.23 18.96
C SER A 82 -10.70 5.95 18.95
N MET A 83 -10.42 5.05 18.00
CA MET A 83 -11.11 3.79 17.81
C MET A 83 -10.41 2.64 18.55
N GLU A 84 -9.30 2.92 19.23
CA GLU A 84 -8.45 1.95 19.92
C GLU A 84 -8.13 0.73 19.04
N LEU A 85 -7.87 0.97 17.75
CA LEU A 85 -7.60 -0.12 16.81
C LEU A 85 -6.29 -0.83 17.20
N PRO A 86 -6.26 -2.17 17.14
CA PRO A 86 -5.13 -2.97 17.60
C PRO A 86 -3.91 -2.87 16.67
N CYS A 87 -4.11 -2.40 15.43
CA CYS A 87 -3.12 -2.39 14.36
C CYS A 87 -3.00 -0.98 13.75
N PRO A 88 -1.79 -0.58 13.30
CA PRO A 88 -1.62 0.60 12.46
C PRO A 88 -2.40 0.52 11.15
N ALA A 89 -2.74 1.66 10.56
CA ALA A 89 -3.22 1.71 9.19
C ALA A 89 -2.06 1.53 8.20
N ALA A 90 -2.41 1.12 6.99
CA ALA A 90 -1.47 0.93 5.90
C ALA A 90 -1.94 1.66 4.64
N ALA A 91 -0.99 2.26 3.94
CA ALA A 91 -1.19 2.79 2.59
C ALA A 91 -0.21 2.15 1.61
N TRP A 92 -0.66 2.01 0.37
CA TRP A 92 0.16 1.62 -0.77
C TRP A 92 0.21 2.77 -1.76
N ILE A 93 1.41 3.20 -2.09
CA ILE A 93 1.67 4.26 -3.07
C ILE A 93 2.47 3.67 -4.21
N ASP A 94 2.03 3.88 -5.44
CA ASP A 94 2.76 3.46 -6.63
C ASP A 94 4.17 4.07 -6.65
N ALA A 95 5.19 3.22 -6.77
CA ALA A 95 6.58 3.63 -6.68
C ALA A 95 7.10 4.31 -7.96
N HIS A 96 6.31 4.39 -9.02
CA HIS A 96 6.64 5.09 -10.26
C HIS A 96 5.83 6.35 -10.48
N SER A 97 4.51 6.30 -10.24
CA SER A 97 3.60 7.42 -10.47
C SER A 97 3.35 8.27 -9.23
N GLY A 98 3.54 7.71 -8.03
CA GLY A 98 3.17 8.35 -6.77
C GLY A 98 1.66 8.33 -6.51
N GLU A 99 0.89 7.57 -7.26
CA GLU A 99 -0.55 7.38 -7.05
C GLU A 99 -0.81 6.64 -5.72
N VAL A 100 -1.77 7.11 -4.93
CA VAL A 100 -2.23 6.37 -3.74
C VAL A 100 -3.16 5.24 -4.20
N LEU A 101 -2.62 4.03 -4.27
CA LEU A 101 -3.32 2.85 -4.78
C LEU A 101 -4.36 2.32 -3.80
N ARG A 102 -4.02 2.29 -2.52
CA ARG A 102 -4.89 1.74 -1.48
C ARG A 102 -4.59 2.34 -0.13
N LEU A 103 -5.64 2.52 0.67
CA LEU A 103 -5.54 2.90 2.07
C LEU A 103 -6.46 2.00 2.89
N VAL A 104 -5.92 1.41 3.95
CA VAL A 104 -6.62 0.48 4.83
C VAL A 104 -6.40 0.90 6.28
N TYR A 105 -7.50 1.19 6.96
CA TYR A 105 -7.56 1.13 8.41
C TYR A 105 -7.94 -0.30 8.75
N ASP A 106 -7.03 -1.04 9.37
CA ASP A 106 -7.31 -2.43 9.74
C ASP A 106 -8.39 -2.42 10.83
N VAL A 107 -9.62 -2.73 10.41
CA VAL A 107 -10.75 -3.07 11.27
C VAL A 107 -10.85 -4.57 11.07
N GLY A 108 -10.35 -5.34 12.05
CA GLY A 108 -10.09 -6.78 11.92
C GLY A 108 -11.21 -7.63 11.33
#